data_AF-A0A2D6RLK3-F1
#
_entry.id   AF-A0A2D6RLK3-F1
#
_cell.length_a   1.000
_cell.length_b   1.000
_cell.length_c   1.000
_cell.angle_alpha   90.00
_cell.angle_beta   90.00
_cell.angle_gamma   90.00
#
_symmetry.space_group_name_H-M   'P 1'
#
loop_
_entity.id
_entity.type
_entity.pdbx_description
1 polymer ?
#
loop_
_entity_poly.entity_id
_entity_poly.type
_entity_poly.pdbx_seq_one_letter_code
_entity_poly.pdbx_strand_id
1 'polypeptide(L)'
;MVKFIFVTGGVLSGLGKGLVTCSIGKMLQARALNVSAVKCDPYLNVDAGTMNPYIHGEVFVLDDGYEADMDLGTYERFLGVELTGLNNIPSGQIYQTVVQKEREGGYLGRCVQIIPHVTDEIKRRLRLVANKTVADVLLVECGGTVGDIEGLPFLEA
;
A
#
# COMPACT_ATOMS: atom_id res chain seq x y z
N MET A 1 -0.05 20.28 4.95
CA MET A 1 0.44 19.46 3.82
C MET A 1 0.96 18.16 4.41
N VAL A 2 0.39 17.02 4.04
CA VAL A 2 0.76 15.71 4.56
C VAL A 2 2.22 15.39 4.22
N LYS A 3 2.97 14.84 5.18
CA LYS A 3 4.34 14.34 4.96
C LYS A 3 4.29 12.85 4.68
N PHE A 4 5.16 12.37 3.80
CA PHE A 4 5.25 10.96 3.47
C PHE A 4 6.57 10.41 4.01
N ILE A 5 6.52 9.26 4.68
CA ILE A 5 7.70 8.48 5.07
C ILE A 5 7.60 7.13 4.37
N PHE A 6 8.50 6.90 3.42
CA PHE A 6 8.60 5.63 2.71
C PHE A 6 9.52 4.67 3.47
N VAL A 7 9.03 3.47 3.73
CA VAL A 7 9.77 2.39 4.38
C VAL A 7 10.00 1.29 3.35
N THR A 8 11.27 1.08 2.99
CA THR A 8 11.69 0.04 2.05
C THR A 8 12.53 -1.01 2.76
N GLY A 9 12.67 -2.20 2.17
CA GLY A 9 13.52 -3.27 2.71
C GLY A 9 14.55 -3.72 1.71
N GLY A 10 15.75 -4.01 2.17
CA GLY A 10 16.82 -4.60 1.35
C GLY A 10 17.24 -5.96 1.87
N VAL A 11 18.06 -6.66 1.08
CA VAL A 11 18.69 -7.95 1.39
C VAL A 11 17.73 -9.13 1.43
N LEU A 12 16.77 -9.14 2.36
CA LEU A 12 15.82 -10.24 2.57
C LEU A 12 14.44 -9.71 2.95
N SER A 13 13.40 -10.40 2.49
CA SER A 13 12.03 -10.20 3.01
C SER A 13 11.89 -10.79 4.42
N GLY A 14 10.88 -10.32 5.18
CA GLY A 14 10.60 -10.83 6.53
C GLY A 14 11.47 -10.24 7.66
N LEU A 15 12.31 -9.24 7.39
CA LEU A 15 13.13 -8.57 8.42
C LEU A 15 12.34 -7.68 9.41
N GLY A 16 11.02 -7.65 9.32
CA GLY A 16 10.16 -6.88 10.22
C GLY A 16 9.87 -5.45 9.80
N LYS A 17 9.76 -5.18 8.48
CA LYS A 17 9.38 -3.86 7.94
C LYS A 17 8.10 -3.31 8.61
N GLY A 18 7.05 -4.11 8.70
CA GLY A 18 5.78 -3.72 9.35
C GLY A 18 5.93 -3.26 10.79
N LEU A 19 6.76 -3.94 11.59
CA LEU A 19 7.04 -3.54 12.97
C LEU A 19 7.83 -2.23 13.05
N VAL A 20 8.79 -2.02 12.14
CA VAL A 20 9.52 -0.76 12.05
C VAL A 20 8.58 0.38 11.65
N THR A 21 7.71 0.17 10.66
CA THR A 21 6.67 1.11 10.25
C THR A 21 5.79 1.50 11.44
N CYS A 22 5.26 0.53 12.18
CA CYS A 22 4.45 0.75 13.38
C CYS A 22 5.21 1.53 14.46
N SER A 23 6.47 1.19 14.70
CA SER A 23 7.30 1.83 15.73
C SER A 23 7.54 3.31 15.41
N ILE A 24 7.83 3.62 14.14
CA ILE A 24 7.93 5.00 13.66
C ILE A 24 6.60 5.74 13.89
N GLY A 25 5.48 5.13 13.48
CA GLY A 25 4.16 5.72 13.67
C GLY A 25 3.83 5.99 15.13
N LYS A 26 4.16 5.07 16.03
CA LYS A 26 3.91 5.26 17.47
C LYS A 26 4.73 6.38 18.06
N MET A 27 6.00 6.53 17.65
CA MET A 27 6.84 7.65 18.08
C MET A 27 6.30 9.00 17.60
N LEU A 28 5.71 9.05 16.40
CA LEU A 28 5.07 10.25 15.87
C LEU A 28 3.76 10.58 16.61
N GLN A 29 2.92 9.57 16.89
CA GLN A 29 1.71 9.74 17.71
C GLN A 29 2.04 10.23 19.12
N ALA A 30 3.13 9.75 19.73
CA ALA A 30 3.60 10.23 21.03
C ALA A 30 3.99 11.71 21.02
N ARG A 31 4.20 12.30 19.84
CA ARG A 31 4.43 13.73 19.62
C ARG A 31 3.17 14.47 19.16
N ALA A 32 1.99 13.88 19.37
CA ALA A 32 0.68 14.41 19.00
C ALA A 32 0.50 14.65 17.49
N LEU A 33 1.19 13.89 16.64
CA LEU A 33 0.95 13.89 15.19
C LEU A 33 -0.08 12.83 14.82
N ASN A 34 -0.99 13.19 13.91
CA ASN A 34 -1.93 12.25 13.31
C ASN A 34 -1.19 11.42 12.26
N VAL A 35 -1.22 10.09 12.41
CA VAL A 35 -0.51 9.16 11.53
C VAL A 35 -1.50 8.20 10.91
N SER A 36 -1.33 7.92 9.62
CA SER A 36 -1.94 6.77 8.94
C SER A 36 -0.86 5.97 8.22
N ALA A 37 -1.18 4.74 7.82
CA ALA A 37 -0.25 3.83 7.18
C ALA A 37 -0.85 3.27 5.88
N VAL A 38 -0.01 3.00 4.90
CA VAL A 38 -0.33 2.31 3.66
C VAL A 38 0.63 1.16 3.47
N LYS A 39 0.10 0.00 3.09
CA LYS A 39 0.88 -1.14 2.61
C LYS A 39 0.79 -1.22 1.09
N CYS A 40 1.93 -1.12 0.41
CA CYS A 40 2.06 -1.40 -1.01
C CYS A 40 2.55 -2.84 -1.20
N ASP A 41 1.74 -3.69 -1.82
CA ASP A 41 2.05 -5.10 -1.99
C ASP A 41 2.41 -5.44 -3.44
N PRO A 42 3.60 -6.01 -3.71
CA PRO A 42 4.04 -6.27 -5.07
C PRO A 42 3.32 -7.44 -5.76
N TYR A 43 2.51 -8.24 -5.05
CA TYR A 43 1.80 -9.38 -5.61
C TYR A 43 0.62 -8.98 -6.52
N LEU A 44 0.25 -9.88 -7.44
CA LEU A 44 -0.78 -9.66 -8.46
C LEU A 44 -2.22 -9.96 -8.01
N ASN A 45 -2.42 -10.57 -6.85
CA ASN A 45 -3.75 -10.70 -6.27
C ASN A 45 -4.36 -9.30 -6.05
N VAL A 46 -5.67 -9.15 -6.30
CA VAL A 46 -6.40 -7.88 -6.13
C VAL A 46 -6.70 -7.61 -4.65
N ASP A 47 -6.77 -8.67 -3.86
CA ASP A 47 -7.02 -8.71 -2.43
C ASP A 47 -6.39 -9.99 -1.87
N ALA A 48 -6.41 -10.15 -0.55
CA ALA A 48 -5.86 -11.34 0.10
C ALA A 48 -6.82 -12.56 0.04
N GLY A 49 -8.09 -12.37 -0.33
CA GLY A 49 -9.15 -13.38 -0.21
C GLY A 49 -8.93 -14.67 -1.02
N THR A 50 -8.12 -14.59 -2.08
CA THR A 50 -7.78 -15.75 -2.93
C THR A 50 -6.52 -16.50 -2.50
N MET A 51 -5.78 -15.99 -1.51
CA MET A 51 -4.53 -16.59 -1.05
C MET A 51 -4.82 -17.70 -0.02
N ASN A 52 -4.01 -18.76 -0.04
CA ASN A 52 -4.12 -19.82 0.97
C ASN A 52 -3.58 -19.32 2.32
N PRO A 53 -4.41 -19.24 3.38
CA PRO A 53 -4.01 -18.64 4.64
C PRO A 53 -2.96 -19.45 5.40
N TYR A 54 -2.87 -20.77 5.17
CA TYR A 54 -1.85 -21.62 5.79
C TYR A 54 -0.44 -21.38 5.23
N ILE A 55 -0.33 -20.77 4.05
CA ILE A 55 0.95 -20.50 3.37
C ILE A 55 1.33 -19.02 3.51
N HIS A 56 0.36 -18.14 3.35
CA HIS A 56 0.59 -16.70 3.19
C HIS A 56 0.24 -15.86 4.43
N GLY A 57 -0.34 -16.48 5.46
CA GLY A 57 -0.82 -15.76 6.65
C GLY A 57 -2.33 -15.52 6.61
N GLU A 58 -2.87 -14.98 7.70
CA GLU A 58 -4.30 -14.70 7.79
C GLU A 58 -4.74 -13.61 6.80
N VAL A 59 -5.98 -13.70 6.33
CA VAL A 59 -6.67 -12.59 5.69
C VAL A 59 -7.25 -11.71 6.79
N PHE A 60 -6.87 -10.44 6.84
CA PHE A 60 -7.41 -9.48 7.79
C PHE A 60 -8.59 -8.74 7.16
N VAL A 61 -9.74 -8.68 7.83
CA VAL A 61 -10.92 -7.97 7.32
C VAL A 61 -11.04 -6.62 8.04
N LEU A 62 -11.00 -5.54 7.26
CA LEU A 62 -11.17 -4.17 7.77
C LEU A 62 -12.65 -3.85 8.03
N ASP A 63 -12.92 -2.78 8.77
CA ASP A 63 -14.28 -2.36 9.13
C ASP A 63 -15.16 -2.01 7.91
N ASP A 64 -14.55 -1.64 6.77
CA ASP A 64 -15.24 -1.41 5.51
C ASP A 64 -15.51 -2.68 4.69
N GLY A 65 -15.15 -3.86 5.24
CA GLY A 65 -15.35 -5.17 4.64
C GLY A 65 -14.25 -5.59 3.65
N TYR A 66 -13.16 -4.81 3.52
CA TYR A 66 -12.06 -5.15 2.63
C TYR A 66 -11.20 -6.32 3.18
N GLU A 67 -10.89 -7.29 2.32
CA GLU A 67 -10.02 -8.44 2.61
C GLU A 67 -8.54 -8.09 2.35
N ALA A 68 -7.85 -7.73 3.43
CA ALA A 68 -6.50 -7.20 3.45
C ALA A 68 -5.43 -8.23 3.86
N ASP A 69 -4.17 -7.91 3.54
CA ASP A 69 -3.01 -8.57 4.14
C ASP A 69 -2.96 -8.37 5.67
N MET A 70 -2.40 -9.35 6.39
CA MET A 70 -2.26 -9.35 7.85
C MET A 70 -1.54 -8.10 8.40
N ASP A 71 -0.64 -7.49 7.62
CA ASP A 71 0.10 -6.30 8.03
C ASP A 71 -0.84 -5.13 8.39
N LEU A 72 -1.98 -4.97 7.69
CA LEU A 72 -2.94 -3.91 8.01
C LEU A 72 -3.55 -4.08 9.41
N GLY A 73 -3.87 -5.32 9.80
CA GLY A 73 -4.32 -5.59 11.16
C GLY A 73 -3.25 -5.31 12.22
N THR A 74 -1.97 -5.53 11.89
CA THR A 74 -0.86 -5.14 12.75
C THR A 74 -0.80 -3.62 12.91
N TYR A 75 -0.99 -2.86 11.83
CA TYR A 75 -0.98 -1.40 11.88
C TYR A 75 -2.13 -0.85 12.72
N GLU A 76 -3.36 -1.34 12.54
CA GLU A 76 -4.51 -0.92 13.34
C GLU A 76 -4.28 -1.17 14.83
N ARG A 77 -3.81 -2.38 15.18
CA ARG A 77 -3.55 -2.76 16.58
C ARG A 77 -2.45 -1.92 17.23
N PHE A 78 -1.36 -1.65 16.53
CA PHE A 78 -0.23 -0.90 17.09
C PHE A 78 -0.48 0.61 17.15
N LEU A 79 -1.04 1.17 16.08
CA LEU A 79 -1.28 2.61 15.96
C LEU A 79 -2.59 3.02 16.61
N GLY A 80 -3.55 2.12 16.80
CA GLY A 80 -4.88 2.45 17.32
C GLY A 80 -5.63 3.37 16.38
N VAL A 81 -5.59 3.07 15.07
CA VAL A 81 -6.26 3.83 14.01
C VAL A 81 -7.11 2.86 13.19
N GLU A 82 -8.21 3.36 12.64
CA GLU A 82 -9.02 2.63 11.66
C GLU A 82 -8.42 2.82 10.27
N LEU A 83 -8.18 1.71 9.57
CA LEU A 83 -7.74 1.69 8.18
C LEU A 83 -8.90 1.24 7.28
N THR A 84 -8.80 1.55 6.00
CA THR A 84 -9.78 1.19 4.98
C THR A 84 -9.10 0.41 3.86
N GLY A 85 -9.85 -0.18 2.94
CA GLY A 85 -9.29 -0.83 1.76
C GLY A 85 -8.41 0.10 0.91
N LEU A 86 -8.51 1.43 1.07
CA LEU A 86 -7.60 2.39 0.44
C LEU A 86 -6.16 2.28 0.94
N ASN A 87 -5.97 1.79 2.16
CA ASN A 87 -4.68 1.66 2.83
C ASN A 87 -3.90 0.41 2.39
N ASN A 88 -4.51 -0.49 1.62
CA ASN A 88 -3.83 -1.59 0.97
C ASN A 88 -3.77 -1.37 -0.54
N ILE A 89 -2.57 -1.39 -1.11
CA ILE A 89 -2.33 -1.12 -2.53
C ILE A 89 -1.53 -2.29 -3.14
N PRO A 90 -2.21 -3.38 -3.55
CA PRO A 90 -1.54 -4.47 -4.26
C PRO A 90 -1.35 -4.14 -5.76
N SER A 91 -0.30 -4.70 -6.38
CA SER A 91 -0.05 -4.58 -7.83
C SER A 91 -1.29 -5.02 -8.62
N GLY A 92 -1.95 -6.09 -8.20
CA GLY A 92 -3.17 -6.60 -8.84
C GLY A 92 -4.22 -5.51 -9.09
N GLN A 93 -4.53 -4.71 -8.06
CA GLN A 93 -5.48 -3.61 -8.16
C GLN A 93 -5.02 -2.51 -9.11
N ILE A 94 -3.73 -2.16 -9.07
CA ILE A 94 -3.16 -1.12 -9.93
C ILE A 94 -3.29 -1.53 -11.40
N TYR A 95 -2.80 -2.73 -11.73
CA TYR A 95 -2.84 -3.24 -13.10
C TYR A 95 -4.28 -3.43 -13.58
N GLN A 96 -5.17 -3.96 -12.75
CA GLN A 96 -6.59 -4.09 -13.08
C GLN A 96 -7.22 -2.73 -13.40
N THR A 97 -6.96 -1.71 -12.57
CA THR A 97 -7.50 -0.36 -12.77
C THR A 97 -6.98 0.27 -14.06
N VAL A 98 -5.67 0.17 -14.33
CA VAL A 98 -5.03 0.72 -15.53
C VAL A 98 -5.57 0.04 -16.78
N VAL A 99 -5.65 -1.29 -16.79
CA VAL A 99 -6.17 -2.06 -17.93
C VAL A 99 -7.64 -1.76 -18.16
N GLN A 100 -8.46 -1.70 -17.11
CA GLN A 100 -9.88 -1.37 -17.23
C GLN A 100 -10.06 0.04 -17.83
N LYS A 101 -9.32 1.03 -17.34
CA LYS A 101 -9.36 2.39 -17.87
C LYS A 101 -8.92 2.47 -19.33
N GLU A 102 -7.95 1.65 -19.74
CA GLU A 102 -7.59 1.51 -21.16
C GLU A 102 -8.77 0.99 -21.98
N ARG A 103 -9.42 -0.08 -21.51
CA ARG A 103 -10.52 -0.71 -22.24
C ARG A 103 -11.74 0.19 -22.40
N GLU A 104 -11.96 1.07 -21.44
CA GLU A 104 -13.01 2.09 -21.44
C GLU A 104 -12.65 3.34 -22.29
N GLY A 105 -11.45 3.36 -22.91
CA GLY A 105 -10.99 4.47 -23.75
C GLY A 105 -10.42 5.67 -22.98
N GLY A 106 -10.16 5.52 -21.67
CA GLY A 106 -9.71 6.59 -20.78
C GLY A 106 -8.30 7.13 -21.06
N TYR A 107 -7.53 6.49 -21.95
CA TYR A 107 -6.23 6.96 -22.44
C TYR A 107 -6.28 7.48 -23.89
N LEU A 108 -7.47 7.69 -24.45
CA LEU A 108 -7.68 8.34 -25.75
C LEU A 108 -6.92 7.67 -26.92
N GLY A 109 -6.88 6.33 -26.90
CA GLY A 109 -6.21 5.52 -27.94
C GLY A 109 -4.68 5.58 -27.92
N ARG A 110 -4.06 6.19 -26.91
CA ARG A 110 -2.60 6.23 -26.76
C ARG A 110 -2.07 4.94 -26.14
N CYS A 111 -0.79 4.67 -26.38
CA CYS A 111 -0.08 3.53 -25.77
C CYS A 111 -0.05 3.67 -24.24
N VAL A 112 -0.44 2.60 -23.54
CA VAL A 112 -0.39 2.47 -22.08
C VAL A 112 0.88 1.71 -21.69
N GLN A 113 1.58 2.24 -20.70
CA GLN A 113 2.95 1.83 -20.31
C GLN A 113 3.09 1.88 -18.79
N ILE A 114 4.10 1.20 -18.23
CA ILE A 114 4.41 1.25 -16.79
C ILE A 114 4.64 2.70 -16.34
N ILE A 115 5.51 3.42 -17.06
CA ILE A 115 5.71 4.87 -16.85
C ILE A 115 5.05 5.60 -18.01
N PRO A 116 4.14 6.56 -17.77
CA PRO A 116 3.71 7.04 -16.47
C PRO A 116 2.48 6.31 -15.91
N HIS A 117 1.78 5.45 -16.66
CA HIS A 117 0.39 5.09 -16.33
C HIS A 117 0.23 4.25 -15.06
N VAL A 118 1.12 3.28 -14.82
CA VAL A 118 1.11 2.47 -13.58
C VAL A 118 1.63 3.28 -12.41
N THR A 119 2.72 4.03 -12.59
CA THR A 119 3.30 4.85 -11.52
C THR A 119 2.40 6.03 -11.14
N ASP A 120 1.66 6.61 -12.09
CA ASP A 120 0.63 7.61 -11.84
C ASP A 120 -0.55 7.05 -11.06
N GLU A 121 -0.96 5.80 -11.32
CA GLU A 121 -2.03 5.16 -10.54
C GLU A 121 -1.58 4.89 -9.09
N ILE A 122 -0.33 4.47 -8.87
CA ILE A 122 0.27 4.34 -7.54
C ILE A 122 0.26 5.70 -6.82
N LYS A 123 0.82 6.74 -7.46
CA LYS A 123 0.83 8.12 -6.91
C LYS A 123 -0.59 8.62 -6.62
N ARG A 124 -1.57 8.31 -7.48
CA ARG A 124 -2.97 8.71 -7.30
C ARG A 124 -3.56 8.09 -6.04
N ARG A 125 -3.33 6.79 -5.81
CA ARG A 125 -3.81 6.06 -4.63
C ARG A 125 -3.17 6.59 -3.34
N LEU A 126 -1.86 6.80 -3.31
CA LEU A 126 -1.17 7.38 -2.15
C LEU A 126 -1.70 8.78 -1.80
N ARG A 127 -1.90 9.64 -2.80
CA ARG A 127 -2.49 10.98 -2.61
C ARG A 127 -3.94 10.91 -2.16
N LEU A 128 -4.71 9.93 -2.63
CA LEU A 128 -6.10 9.72 -2.21
C LEU A 128 -6.17 9.39 -0.73
N VAL A 129 -5.33 8.47 -0.24
CA VAL A 129 -5.26 8.09 1.18
C VAL A 129 -4.86 9.31 2.03
N ALA A 130 -3.82 10.04 1.62
CA ALA A 130 -3.36 11.24 2.31
C ALA A 130 -4.47 12.30 2.44
N ASN A 131 -5.29 12.48 1.41
CA ASN A 131 -6.40 13.44 1.41
C ASN A 131 -7.59 12.97 2.27
N LYS A 132 -7.84 11.66 2.34
CA LYS A 132 -8.99 11.08 3.06
C LYS A 132 -8.75 10.93 4.56
N THR A 133 -7.51 10.60 4.94
CA THR A 133 -7.15 10.32 6.35
C THR A 133 -6.86 11.57 7.16
N VAL A 134 -6.68 12.74 6.51
CA VAL A 134 -6.31 14.02 7.16
C VAL A 134 -5.08 13.88 8.07
N ALA A 135 -4.19 12.92 7.76
CA ALA A 135 -3.01 12.63 8.54
C ALA A 135 -1.95 13.74 8.39
N ASP A 136 -1.20 14.01 9.45
CA ASP A 136 -0.01 14.86 9.38
C ASP A 136 1.13 14.11 8.67
N VAL A 137 1.24 12.80 8.93
CA VAL A 137 2.22 11.90 8.33
C VAL A 137 1.55 10.63 7.80
N LEU A 138 1.80 10.31 6.53
CA LEU A 138 1.45 9.03 5.93
C LEU A 138 2.71 8.15 5.87
N LEU A 139 2.67 7.03 6.55
CA LEU A 139 3.69 5.99 6.44
C LEU A 139 3.35 5.11 5.25
N VAL A 140 4.30 4.90 4.34
CA VAL A 140 4.11 4.05 3.16
C VAL A 140 5.12 2.93 3.23
N GLU A 141 4.67 1.72 3.55
CA GLU A 141 5.52 0.54 3.48
C GLU A 141 5.49 -0.03 2.07
N CYS A 142 6.66 -0.08 1.44
CA CYS A 142 6.85 -0.80 0.18
C CYS A 142 7.22 -2.25 0.47
N GLY A 143 6.31 -3.16 0.12
CA GLY A 143 6.54 -4.61 0.16
C GLY A 143 7.64 -5.06 -0.79
N GLY A 144 8.02 -6.33 -0.67
CA GLY A 144 9.15 -6.91 -1.41
C GLY A 144 10.52 -6.46 -0.91
N THR A 145 11.54 -6.72 -1.73
CA THR A 145 12.93 -6.35 -1.47
C THR A 145 13.43 -5.41 -2.57
N VAL A 146 14.13 -4.34 -2.20
CA VAL A 146 14.78 -3.45 -3.18
C VAL A 146 15.76 -4.25 -4.02
N GLY A 147 15.57 -4.19 -5.34
CA GLY A 147 16.30 -4.99 -6.32
C GLY A 147 15.42 -6.01 -7.03
N ASP A 148 14.31 -6.43 -6.43
CA ASP A 148 13.36 -7.35 -7.06
C ASP A 148 12.50 -6.63 -8.11
N ILE A 149 12.23 -7.33 -9.21
CA ILE A 149 11.47 -6.79 -10.37
C ILE A 149 10.06 -6.35 -9.97
N GLU A 150 9.43 -7.10 -9.06
CA GLU A 150 8.05 -6.88 -8.63
C GLU A 150 7.83 -5.52 -7.95
N GLY A 151 8.85 -4.99 -7.26
CA GLY A 151 8.77 -3.73 -6.51
C GLY A 151 9.12 -2.50 -7.34
N LEU A 152 9.65 -2.67 -8.56
CA LEU A 152 10.15 -1.56 -9.37
C LEU A 152 9.11 -0.46 -9.63
N PRO A 153 7.84 -0.76 -9.98
CA PRO A 153 6.84 0.30 -10.17
C PRO A 153 6.55 1.10 -8.91
N PHE A 154 6.62 0.48 -7.73
CA PHE A 154 6.41 1.18 -6.45
C PHE A 154 7.59 2.06 -6.04
N LEU A 155 8.81 1.64 -6.35
CA LEU A 155 10.02 2.43 -6.06
C LEU A 155 10.19 3.61 -7.05
N GLU A 156 9.69 3.47 -8.27
CA GLU A 156 9.68 4.53 -9.29
C GLU A 156 8.59 5.59 -9.04
N ALA A 157 7.47 5.20 -8.45
CA ALA A 157 6.31 6.07 -8.23
C ALA A 157 6.52 7.11 -7.11
#